data_AF-A0A963K169-F1
#
_entry.id   AF-A0A963K169-F1
#
_cell.length_a   1.000
_cell.length_b   1.000
_cell.length_c   1.000
_cell.angle_alpha   90.00
_cell.angle_beta   90.00
_cell.angle_gamma   90.00
#
_symmetry.space_group_name_H-M   'P 1'
#
loop_
_entity.id
_entity.type
_entity.pdbx_description
1 polymer ?
#
loop_
_entity_poly.entity_id
_entity_poly.type
_entity_poly.pdbx_seq_one_letter_code
_entity_poly.pdbx_strand_id
1 'polypeptide(L)' 'MTSRPFAVKPLEKEDRTSFTCGRDSLDHYFRTRIGQDVRRRIATAFIVLHKPTATVAGFYTLSAAQVP' A
#
# COMPACT_ATOMS: atom_id res chain seq x y z
N MET A 1 16.58 -15.96 -17.53
CA MET A 1 16.12 -14.61 -17.13
C MET A 1 15.14 -14.77 -15.96
N THR A 2 15.54 -14.46 -14.73
CA THR A 2 14.65 -14.55 -13.57
C THR A 2 13.65 -13.41 -13.60
N SER A 3 12.39 -13.68 -13.96
CA SER A 3 11.32 -12.70 -13.87
C SER A 3 11.14 -12.29 -12.41
N ARG A 4 11.18 -10.99 -12.11
CA ARG A 4 10.85 -10.47 -10.77
C ARG A 4 9.33 -10.32 -10.67
N PRO A 5 8.62 -11.22 -9.96
CA PRO A 5 7.16 -11.25 -9.95
C PRO A 5 6.57 -10.07 -9.16
N PHE A 6 7.37 -9.38 -8.36
CA PHE A 6 6.95 -8.23 -7.57
C PHE A 6 7.58 -6.92 -8.06
N ALA A 7 6.82 -5.83 -7.97
CA ALA A 7 7.29 -4.47 -8.17
C ALA A 7 6.76 -3.54 -7.07
N VAL A 8 7.57 -2.57 -6.67
CA VAL A 8 7.15 -1.50 -5.75
C VAL A 8 6.78 -0.27 -6.57
N LYS A 9 5.65 0.36 -6.27
CA LYS A 9 5.26 1.65 -6.87
C LYS A 9 4.42 2.50 -5.91
N PRO A 10 4.29 3.81 -6.15
CA PRO A 10 3.35 4.65 -5.40
C PRO A 10 1.93 4.11 -5.51
N LEU A 11 1.14 4.27 -4.44
CA LEU A 11 -0.28 3.98 -4.45
C LEU A 11 -1.02 5.01 -5.32
N GLU A 12 -1.86 4.54 -6.25
CA GLU A 12 -2.67 5.39 -7.11
C GLU A 12 -4.16 5.00 -7.02
N LYS A 13 -4.64 4.22 -8.00
CA LYS A 13 -6.06 3.86 -8.16
C LYS A 13 -6.30 2.35 -8.07
N GLU A 14 -5.37 1.61 -7.49
CA GLU A 14 -5.52 0.17 -7.31
C GLU A 14 -6.76 -0.15 -6.49
N ASP A 15 -7.43 -1.26 -6.83
CA ASP A 15 -8.45 -1.83 -5.97
C ASP A 15 -7.79 -2.37 -4.70
N ARG A 16 -8.29 -1.90 -3.56
CA ARG A 16 -7.78 -2.22 -2.22
C ARG A 16 -8.75 -3.09 -1.43
N THR A 17 -9.97 -3.28 -1.93
CA THR A 17 -11.09 -3.87 -1.16
C THR A 17 -10.82 -5.31 -0.72
N SER A 18 -10.12 -6.09 -1.55
CA SER A 18 -9.79 -7.49 -1.31
C SER A 18 -8.47 -7.73 -0.57
N PHE A 19 -7.68 -6.68 -0.29
CA PHE A 19 -6.37 -6.84 0.34
C PHE A 19 -6.49 -7.36 1.77
N THR A 20 -5.73 -8.40 2.13
CA THR A 20 -5.59 -8.86 3.52
C THR A 20 -4.15 -9.27 3.84
N CYS A 21 -3.65 -8.87 5.00
CA CYS A 21 -2.37 -9.26 5.56
C CYS A 21 -2.49 -10.04 6.88
N GLY A 22 -3.72 -10.43 7.26
CA GLY A 22 -4.01 -11.15 8.50
C GLY A 22 -4.06 -10.29 9.75
N ARG A 23 -3.96 -8.96 9.63
CA ARG A 23 -4.11 -8.01 10.73
C ARG A 23 -5.21 -7.01 10.41
N ASP A 24 -6.38 -7.17 11.04
CA ASP A 24 -7.58 -6.38 10.77
C ASP A 24 -7.36 -4.86 10.81
N SER A 25 -6.54 -4.38 11.75
CA SER A 25 -6.22 -2.94 11.85
C SER A 25 -5.49 -2.41 10.61
N LEU A 26 -4.58 -3.21 10.03
CA LEU A 26 -3.84 -2.85 8.82
C LEU A 26 -4.69 -3.05 7.56
N ASP A 27 -5.48 -4.11 7.52
CA ASP A 27 -6.41 -4.37 6.41
C ASP A 27 -7.44 -3.25 6.29
N HIS A 28 -8.05 -2.86 7.42
CA HIS A 28 -8.98 -1.74 7.46
C HIS A 28 -8.29 -0.43 7.07
N TYR A 29 -7.12 -0.14 7.63
CA TYR A 29 -6.34 1.06 7.28
C TYR A 29 -6.08 1.15 5.78
N PHE A 30 -5.62 0.06 5.16
CA PHE A 30 -5.30 0.03 3.74
C PHE A 30 -6.55 0.15 2.86
N ARG A 31 -7.64 -0.54 3.20
CA ARG A 31 -8.90 -0.49 2.45
C ARG A 31 -9.55 0.90 2.50
N THR A 32 -9.65 1.51 3.68
CA THR A 32 -10.54 2.66 3.91
C THR A 32 -9.80 3.99 4.13
N ARG A 33 -8.60 3.97 4.73
CA ARG A 33 -7.98 5.18 5.29
C ARG A 33 -6.76 5.70 4.52
N ILE A 34 -5.89 4.82 4.02
CA ILE A 34 -4.62 5.21 3.38
C ILE A 34 -4.80 6.24 2.24
N GLY A 35 -5.87 6.13 1.45
CA GLY A 35 -6.17 7.10 0.38
C GLY A 35 -6.50 8.51 0.90
N GLN A 36 -7.13 8.61 2.09
CA GLN A 36 -7.34 9.90 2.75
C GLN A 36 -6.02 10.53 3.20
N ASP A 37 -5.13 9.71 3.79
CA ASP A 37 -3.84 10.17 4.28
C ASP A 37 -2.95 10.66 3.12
N VAL A 38 -2.93 9.94 2.00
CA VAL A 38 -2.24 10.36 0.76
C VAL A 38 -2.84 11.67 0.23
N ARG A 39 -4.17 11.75 0.11
CA ARG A 39 -4.86 12.94 -0.40
C ARG A 39 -4.61 14.19 0.46
N ARG A 40 -4.54 14.02 1.78
CA ARG A 40 -4.28 15.08 2.76
C ARG A 40 -2.80 15.37 2.96
N ARG A 41 -1.90 14.66 2.26
CA ARG A 41 -0.45 14.77 2.41
C ARG A 41 0.04 14.47 3.84
N ILE A 42 -0.68 13.61 4.56
CA ILE A 42 -0.28 13.10 5.88
C ILE A 42 0.77 12.00 5.74
N ALA A 43 0.64 11.17 4.69
CA ALA A 43 1.58 10.09 4.40
C ALA A 43 1.75 9.91 2.89
N THR A 44 2.91 9.42 2.48
CA THR A 44 3.13 8.85 1.13
C THR A 44 3.01 7.33 1.24
N ALA A 45 2.21 6.72 0.36
CA ALA A 45 1.97 5.28 0.36
C ALA A 45 2.60 4.61 -0.85
N PHE A 46 3.20 3.44 -0.63
CA PHE A 46 3.74 2.57 -1.67
C PHE A 46 3.14 1.18 -1.52
N ILE A 47 2.96 0.51 -2.66
CA ILE A 47 2.44 -0.85 -2.74
C ILE A 47 3.45 -1.79 -3.38
N VAL A 48 3.39 -3.06 -2.99
CA VAL A 48 4.03 -4.17 -3.68
C VAL A 48 2.97 -4.82 -4.58
N LEU A 49 3.16 -4.76 -5.89
CA LEU A 49 2.30 -5.37 -6.88
C LEU A 49 2.83 -6.74 -7.30
N HIS A 50 2.00 -7.77 -7.21
CA HIS A 50 2.26 -9.07 -7.85
C HIS A 50 1.88 -8.97 -9.32
N LYS A 51 2.88 -8.86 -10.20
CA LYS A 51 2.69 -8.62 -11.64
C LYS A 51 1.82 -9.68 -12.33
N PRO A 52 1.96 -10.99 -12.06
CA PRO A 52 1.16 -12.02 -12.71
C PRO A 52 -0.36 -11.91 -12.45
N THR A 53 -0.76 -11.47 -11.25
CA THR A 53 -2.19 -11.38 -10.87
C THR A 53 -2.69 -9.94 -10.80
N ALA A 54 -1.82 -8.95 -10.96
CA ALA A 54 -2.10 -7.54 -10.75
C ALA A 54 -2.72 -7.22 -9.37
N THR A 55 -2.38 -8.00 -8.34
CA THR A 55 -2.89 -7.81 -6.98
C THR A 55 -1.85 -7.16 -6.06
N VAL A 56 -2.32 -6.44 -5.05
CA VAL A 56 -1.46 -5.88 -4.00
C VAL A 56 -1.02 -7.00 -3.06
N ALA A 57 0.28 -7.25 -2.99
CA ALA A 57 0.91 -8.22 -2.08
C ALA A 57 1.33 -7.60 -0.74
N GLY A 58 1.39 -6.26 -0.66
CA GLY A 58 1.75 -5.54 0.56
C GLY A 58 1.79 -4.04 0.34
N PHE A 59 1.94 -3.28 1.42
CA PHE A 59 2.07 -1.83 1.37
C PHE A 59 2.95 -1.31 2.52
N TYR A 60 3.48 -0.11 2.36
CA TYR A 60 4.07 0.67 3.44
C TYR A 60 3.77 2.16 3.26
N THR A 61 3.85 2.90 4.36
CA THR A 61 3.68 4.35 4.36
C THR A 61 4.90 5.05 4.96
N LEU A 62 5.21 6.22 4.44
CA LEU A 62 6.22 7.13 4.98
C LEU A 62 5.55 8.46 5.32
N SER A 63 5.85 9.00 6.49
CA SER A 63 5.38 10.29 6.96
C SER A 63 6.53 11.06 7.57
N ALA A 64 6.54 12.38 7.40
CA ALA A 64 7.46 13.23 8.13
C ALA A 64 7.10 13.21 9.62
N ALA A 65 8.09 12.98 10.47
CA ALA A 65 7.96 13.07 11.92
C ALA A 65 9.18 13.78 12.49
N GLN A 66 8.99 14.49 13.61
CA GLN A 66 10.07 14.93 14.48
C GLN A 66 9.98 14.09 15.74
N VAL A 67 11.06 13.39 16.07
CA VAL A 67 11.15 12.56 17.26
C VAL A 67 12.19 13.23 18.17
N PRO A 68 11.86 13.56 19.42
CA PRO A 68 12.80 14.10 20.40
C PRO A 68 13.97 13.16 20.70
#